data_AF-B0TIL5-F1
#
_entry.id   AF-B0TIL5-F1
#
_cell.length_a   1.000
_cell.length_b   1.000
_cell.length_c   1.000
_cell.angle_alpha   90.00
_cell.angle_beta   90.00
_cell.angle_gamma   90.00
#
_symmetry.space_group_name_H-M   'P 1'
#
loop_
_entity.id
_entity.type
_entity.pdbx_description
1 polymer ?
#
loop_
_entity_poly.entity_id
_entity_poly.type
_entity_poly.pdbx_seq_one_letter_code
_entity_poly.pdbx_strand_id
1 'polypeptide(L)'
;MDGGIYVPSLQSPGFWQRMRLLLNLPRSTRLLYALLRDNRVPIVNKALFLGLSLMYLLWPLDLFPDLIPLLGELDDITVILFLIDRFVASVPNYVVYEYLDRFE
;
A
#
# COMPACT_ATOMS: atom_id res chain seq x y z
N MET A 1 -9.14 23.27 -29.07
CA MET A 1 -7.84 22.79 -28.55
C MET A 1 -8.01 22.87 -27.05
N ASP A 2 -8.62 21.82 -26.48
CA ASP A 2 -9.24 21.95 -25.17
C ASP A 2 -8.33 21.25 -24.18
N GLY A 3 -7.54 22.07 -23.48
CA GLY A 3 -6.61 21.67 -22.42
C GLY A 3 -7.35 21.19 -21.17
N GLY A 4 -8.16 20.15 -21.34
CA GLY A 4 -8.79 19.42 -20.26
C GLY A 4 -7.70 18.87 -19.36
N ILE A 5 -7.51 19.52 -18.22
CA ILE A 5 -6.76 18.98 -17.10
C ILE A 5 -7.41 17.63 -16.82
N TYR A 6 -6.69 16.55 -17.10
CA TYR A 6 -7.02 15.23 -16.59
C TYR A 6 -7.01 15.36 -15.06
N VAL A 7 -8.18 15.65 -14.48
CA VAL A 7 -8.46 15.41 -13.08
C VAL A 7 -8.92 13.97 -13.07
N PRO A 8 -8.02 13.00 -12.80
CA PRO A 8 -8.50 11.70 -12.41
C PRO A 8 -9.46 11.92 -11.27
N SER A 9 -10.63 11.37 -11.41
CA SER A 9 -11.63 11.47 -10.38
C SER A 9 -11.04 10.84 -9.08
N LEU A 10 -11.66 11.00 -7.93
CA LEU A 10 -11.14 10.52 -6.63
C LEU A 10 -11.34 9.03 -6.39
N GLN A 11 -10.44 8.22 -6.90
CA GLN A 11 -10.39 6.81 -6.62
C GLN A 11 -9.06 6.54 -5.95
N SER A 12 -9.06 5.66 -4.98
CA SER A 12 -7.82 5.30 -4.33
C SER A 12 -6.86 4.75 -5.41
N PRO A 13 -5.54 4.80 -5.26
CA PRO A 13 -4.68 4.11 -6.22
C PRO A 13 -5.00 2.63 -6.13
N GLY A 14 -5.23 1.92 -7.24
CA GLY A 14 -5.46 0.48 -7.23
C GLY A 14 -4.29 -0.25 -6.59
N PHE A 15 -4.48 -1.52 -6.26
CA PHE A 15 -3.44 -2.26 -5.56
C PHE A 15 -2.11 -2.27 -6.29
N TRP A 16 -2.19 -2.48 -7.59
CA TRP A 16 -1.05 -2.53 -8.48
C TRP A 16 -0.24 -1.23 -8.44
N GLN A 17 -0.90 -0.08 -8.32
CA GLN A 17 -0.20 1.20 -8.13
C GLN A 17 0.51 1.29 -6.80
N ARG A 18 -0.12 0.82 -5.74
CA ARG A 18 0.43 0.95 -4.39
C ARG A 18 1.64 0.04 -4.23
N MET A 19 1.65 -1.12 -4.88
CA MET A 19 2.87 -1.91 -5.04
C MET A 19 3.94 -1.21 -5.86
N ARG A 20 3.58 -0.66 -7.02
CA ARG A 20 4.55 0.03 -7.86
C ARG A 20 5.20 1.22 -7.16
N LEU A 21 4.46 1.91 -6.27
CA LEU A 21 5.01 2.92 -5.38
C LEU A 21 5.97 2.31 -4.36
N LEU A 22 5.54 1.26 -3.64
CA LEU A 22 6.33 0.58 -2.61
C LEU A 22 7.63 -0.04 -3.15
N LEU A 23 7.64 -0.54 -4.39
CA LEU A 23 8.82 -1.07 -5.08
C LEU A 23 9.85 0.01 -5.46
N ASN A 24 9.45 1.28 -5.48
CA ASN A 24 10.31 2.41 -5.80
C ASN A 24 10.78 3.11 -4.50
N LEU A 25 11.72 2.46 -3.80
CA LEU A 25 12.22 2.82 -2.46
C LEU A 25 12.55 4.33 -2.27
N PRO A 26 13.24 5.03 -3.20
CA PRO A 26 13.56 6.45 -3.02
C PRO A 26 12.32 7.35 -3.04
N ARG A 27 11.28 6.93 -3.76
CA ARG A 27 10.02 7.68 -3.90
C ARG A 27 9.09 7.43 -2.73
N SER A 28 9.02 6.18 -2.29
CA SER A 28 8.21 5.76 -1.15
C SER A 28 8.66 6.37 0.16
N THR A 29 9.97 6.47 0.41
CA THR A 29 10.51 7.09 1.62
C THR A 29 10.15 8.57 1.72
N ARG A 30 10.27 9.33 0.63
CA ARG A 30 9.86 10.74 0.57
C ARG A 30 8.35 10.91 0.78
N LEU A 31 7.55 10.02 0.20
CA LEU A 31 6.09 10.04 0.36
C LEU A 31 5.67 9.78 1.80
N LEU A 32 6.21 8.72 2.42
CA LEU A 32 5.98 8.38 3.82
C LEU A 32 6.35 9.53 4.75
N TYR A 33 7.52 10.14 4.51
CA TYR A 33 7.97 11.28 5.28
C TYR A 33 7.01 12.48 5.16
N ALA A 34 6.55 12.78 3.94
CA ALA A 34 5.58 13.84 3.71
C ALA A 34 4.25 13.58 4.43
N LEU A 35 3.71 12.36 4.34
CA LEU A 35 2.43 11.98 4.95
C LEU A 35 2.48 11.99 6.49
N LEU A 36 3.61 11.57 7.08
CA LEU A 36 3.80 11.65 8.53
C LEU A 36 3.80 13.10 9.02
N ARG A 37 4.29 14.04 8.20
CA ARG A 37 4.43 15.45 8.56
C ARG A 37 3.21 16.31 8.21
N ASP A 38 2.30 15.80 7.36
CA ASP A 38 1.10 16.52 6.95
C ASP A 38 0.02 16.52 8.04
N ASN A 39 -0.45 17.70 8.45
CA ASN A 39 -1.48 17.86 9.49
C ASN A 39 -2.88 17.40 9.05
N ARG A 40 -3.12 17.24 7.75
CA ARG A 40 -4.37 16.72 7.20
C ARG A 40 -4.52 15.22 7.41
N VAL A 41 -3.41 14.51 7.68
CA VAL A 41 -3.43 13.09 7.99
C VAL A 41 -3.85 12.90 9.45
N PRO A 42 -4.94 12.16 9.72
CA PRO A 42 -5.40 11.90 11.08
C PRO A 42 -4.27 11.31 11.95
N ILE A 43 -4.13 11.82 13.17
CA ILE A 43 -3.10 11.38 14.12
C ILE A 43 -3.22 9.88 14.41
N VAL A 44 -4.46 9.36 14.47
CA VAL A 44 -4.73 7.92 14.64
C VAL A 44 -4.02 7.08 13.58
N ASN A 45 -4.04 7.52 12.31
CA ASN A 45 -3.42 6.78 11.21
C ASN A 45 -1.89 6.81 11.31
N LYS A 46 -1.32 7.94 11.74
CA LYS A 46 0.12 8.05 11.99
C LYS A 46 0.55 7.15 13.15
N ALA A 47 -0.23 7.16 14.23
CA ALA A 47 0.02 6.34 15.42
C ALA A 47 -0.08 4.85 15.09
N LEU A 48 -1.06 4.43 14.29
CA LEU A 48 -1.19 3.06 13.82
C LEU A 48 0.00 2.65 12.96
N PHE A 49 0.38 3.47 11.99
CA PHE A 49 1.53 3.18 11.12
C PHE A 49 2.83 3.02 11.93
N LEU A 50 3.13 3.99 12.80
CA LEU A 50 4.34 3.94 13.62
C LEU A 50 4.30 2.81 14.65
N GLY A 51 3.14 2.57 15.26
CA GLY A 51 2.93 1.52 16.26
C GLY A 51 3.11 0.13 15.67
N LEU A 52 2.52 -0.16 14.52
CA LEU A 52 2.70 -1.43 13.82
C LEU A 52 4.13 -1.61 13.31
N SER A 53 4.74 -0.55 12.77
CA SER A 53 6.14 -0.58 12.31
C SER A 53 7.10 -0.88 13.47
N LEU A 54 6.87 -0.26 14.63
CA LEU A 54 7.68 -0.47 15.82
C LEU A 54 7.43 -1.85 16.44
N MET A 55 6.17 -2.31 16.47
CA MET A 55 5.81 -3.65 16.91
C MET A 55 6.52 -4.71 16.07
N TYR A 56 6.56 -4.55 14.74
CA TYR A 56 7.32 -5.42 13.85
C TYR A 56 8.83 -5.39 14.14
N LEU A 57 9.40 -4.21 14.38
CA LEU A 57 10.84 -4.07 14.68
C LEU A 57 11.22 -4.65 16.05
N LEU A 58 10.33 -4.53 17.05
CA LEU A 58 10.58 -4.92 18.44
C LEU A 58 10.14 -6.36 18.77
N TRP A 59 9.38 -7.01 17.91
CA TRP A 59 8.91 -8.39 18.09
C TRP A 59 9.67 -9.34 17.14
N PRO A 60 10.87 -9.82 17.50
CA PRO A 60 11.65 -10.77 16.69
C PRO A 60 11.13 -12.22 16.78
N LEU A 61 9.84 -12.41 17.07
CA LEU A 61 9.25 -13.73 17.26
C LEU A 61 8.24 -13.99 16.15
N ASP A 62 8.64 -14.88 15.25
CA ASP A 62 7.75 -15.63 14.38
C ASP A 62 6.44 -15.94 15.10
N LEU A 63 5.32 -15.50 14.54
CA LEU A 63 4.00 -16.04 14.90
C LEU A 63 3.75 -17.39 14.18
N PHE A 64 4.73 -17.87 13.40
CA PHE A 64 4.72 -19.11 12.65
C PHE A 64 5.96 -20.00 12.87
N PRO A 65 6.56 -20.16 14.07
CA PRO A 65 7.61 -21.13 14.23
C PRO A 65 6.94 -22.52 14.22
N ASP A 66 7.18 -23.26 13.13
CA ASP A 66 7.05 -24.72 13.05
C ASP A 66 5.65 -25.36 12.98
N LEU A 67 4.78 -25.03 11.99
CA LEU A 67 3.64 -25.94 11.70
C LEU A 67 3.56 -26.50 10.28
N ILE A 68 3.93 -25.76 9.22
CA ILE A 68 4.00 -26.36 7.88
C ILE A 68 5.10 -25.69 7.04
N PRO A 69 6.33 -26.24 7.02
CA PRO A 69 7.46 -25.68 6.26
C PRO A 69 7.25 -25.57 4.75
N LEU A 70 6.15 -26.11 4.20
CA LEU A 70 5.81 -26.07 2.77
C LEU A 70 4.48 -25.35 2.45
N LEU A 71 3.60 -25.12 3.44
CA LEU A 71 2.38 -24.31 3.27
C LEU A 71 2.51 -22.90 3.86
N GLY A 72 3.39 -22.68 4.85
CA GLY A 72 3.57 -21.36 5.48
C GLY A 72 4.09 -20.30 4.50
N GLU A 73 4.94 -20.68 3.54
CA GLU A 73 5.45 -19.76 2.53
C GLU A 73 4.40 -19.40 1.45
N LEU A 74 3.46 -20.33 1.19
CA LEU A 74 2.33 -20.09 0.28
C LEU A 74 1.20 -19.30 0.94
N ASP A 75 0.99 -19.47 2.25
CA ASP A 75 -0.01 -18.73 3.02
C ASP A 75 0.33 -17.23 3.03
N ASP A 76 1.60 -16.87 3.24
CA ASP A 76 2.05 -15.47 3.18
C ASP A 76 1.80 -14.85 1.80
N ILE A 77 2.14 -15.54 0.71
CA ILE A 77 1.88 -15.07 -0.66
C ILE A 77 0.38 -14.94 -0.91
N THR A 78 -0.43 -15.88 -0.41
CA THR A 78 -1.88 -15.88 -0.58
C THR A 78 -2.55 -14.75 0.19
N VAL A 79 -2.14 -14.54 1.45
CA VAL A 79 -2.61 -13.44 2.30
C VAL A 79 -2.21 -12.10 1.71
N ILE A 80 -1.00 -11.99 1.20
CA ILE A 80 -0.53 -10.83 0.45
C ILE A 80 -1.49 -10.65 -0.74
N LEU A 81 -1.53 -11.54 -1.73
CA LEU A 81 -2.42 -11.44 -2.91
C LEU A 81 -3.89 -11.15 -2.59
N PHE A 82 -4.41 -11.63 -1.46
CA PHE A 82 -5.75 -11.32 -0.99
C PHE A 82 -5.91 -9.89 -0.47
N LEU A 83 -5.01 -9.42 0.41
CA LEU A 83 -5.00 -8.03 0.90
C LEU A 83 -4.83 -7.05 -0.26
N ILE A 84 -4.00 -7.46 -1.19
CA ILE A 84 -3.74 -6.82 -2.46
C ILE A 84 -5.06 -6.61 -3.22
N ASP A 85 -5.75 -7.70 -3.54
CA ASP A 85 -7.00 -7.71 -4.29
C ASP A 85 -8.07 -6.86 -3.59
N ARG A 86 -8.28 -7.08 -2.29
CA ARG A 86 -9.26 -6.34 -1.50
C ARG A 86 -9.00 -4.84 -1.49
N PHE A 87 -7.74 -4.46 -1.53
CA PHE A 87 -7.38 -3.07 -1.57
C PHE A 87 -7.64 -2.48 -2.96
N VAL A 88 -7.45 -3.20 -4.09
CA VAL A 88 -7.92 -2.68 -5.41
C VAL A 88 -9.44 -2.60 -5.38
N ALA A 89 -10.12 -3.61 -4.86
CA ALA A 89 -11.56 -3.68 -4.93
C ALA A 89 -12.24 -2.57 -4.11
N SER A 90 -11.57 -2.04 -3.08
CA SER A 90 -12.04 -0.89 -2.29
C SER A 90 -11.77 0.46 -2.95
N VAL A 91 -11.01 0.43 -4.05
CA VAL A 91 -10.72 1.57 -4.89
C VAL A 91 -11.75 1.60 -6.01
N PRO A 92 -12.47 2.71 -6.21
CA PRO A 92 -13.32 2.77 -7.40
C PRO A 92 -12.42 2.74 -8.69
N ASN A 93 -12.94 2.44 -9.89
CA ASN A 93 -12.11 2.00 -11.05
C ASN A 93 -11.30 3.03 -11.91
N TYR A 94 -11.87 4.11 -12.47
CA TYR A 94 -11.15 5.32 -13.00
C TYR A 94 -9.73 5.77 -12.46
N VAL A 95 -9.29 5.63 -11.20
CA VAL A 95 -7.91 5.95 -10.72
C VAL A 95 -7.03 4.74 -10.79
N VAL A 96 -7.59 3.53 -10.62
CA VAL A 96 -6.86 2.33 -11.00
C VAL A 96 -6.45 2.47 -12.47
N TYR A 97 -7.38 2.90 -13.33
CA TYR A 97 -7.10 3.10 -14.74
C TYR A 97 -6.19 4.29 -15.02
N GLU A 98 -6.40 5.48 -14.44
CA GLU A 98 -5.56 6.65 -14.73
C GLU A 98 -4.08 6.40 -14.41
N TYR A 99 -3.80 5.75 -13.30
CA TYR A 99 -2.42 5.44 -13.00
C TYR A 99 -1.92 4.20 -13.74
N LEU A 100 -2.76 3.26 -14.22
CA LEU A 100 -2.28 2.15 -15.06
C LEU A 100 -1.83 2.70 -16.42
N ASP A 101 -2.62 3.62 -16.99
CA ASP A 101 -2.31 4.34 -18.24
C ASP A 101 -1.06 5.23 -18.13
N ARG A 102 -0.81 5.79 -16.94
CA ARG A 102 0.40 6.57 -16.65
C ARG A 102 1.67 5.71 -16.53
N PHE A 103 1.50 4.39 -16.43
CA PHE A 103 2.54 3.45 -16.02
C PHE A 103 2.87 2.40 -17.09
N GLU A 104 2.06 2.25 -18.13
CA GLU A 104 2.47 1.80 -19.47
C GLU A 104 3.31 2.87 -20.18
#